data_AF-A0AAD3CQZ2-F1
#
_entry.id   AF-A0AAD3CQZ2-F1
#
_cell.length_a   1.000
_cell.length_b   1.000
_cell.length_c   1.000
_cell.angle_alpha   90.00
_cell.angle_beta   90.00
_cell.angle_gamma   90.00
#
_symmetry.space_group_name_H-M   'P 1'
#
loop_
_entity.id
_entity.type
_entity.pdbx_description
1 polymer ?
#
loop_
_entity_poly.entity_id
_entity_poly.type
_entity_poly.pdbx_seq_one_letter_code
_entity_poly.pdbx_strand_id
1 'polypeptide(L)'
;MLVLKESRHSLPVCHDPLQQEYAKMSNDERNVLGSEALSLKNDDCIPMIDTMRSEGTLRIYGDGSVKDGRGSHAYRIRASPAEDASYIESSAVSSGDKRWITSLRTETLSMLGAFYLVRCIAAANGVKNKNFTVEFTYDNEESVRRLNLLKDFYSSADPLATDYDVWAEMKNVHAELPNALAKAAWVKGHQDDVTEETELSFEAKENIAMDRKCEEMRESTNPIPPFPYFSSEAAQVVKEGTPITQQLKEFLHVETTGPALRKYICKKNNWTEEQFEMINWQAYEKYLNQLPGAKRTNVLKMQHGWIFTAERDHLFKSGQDDTYETRTASPCCPFNCQEVDYKWHFLTCANSPLAPKVTAELKQLLSSMRSLQTDPNLRSVIMNRLRTTLKGLPPKQITLPAQACPVIRQALEEQDSIGWDHFLLGQTSRKWEEAQSLWYRKLKKEKAKVEKHLTGIFWARKIIANTVYLTLNRWQLHNDYLHNISRVETYTKERGTYLQKIQSIMDRRHTLPNDSRLRQFFTGEIRNAQTLPLARLKEWHKGYESLMEIISPQLITQYMATTFSPPLPG
;
A
#
# COMPACT_ATOMS: atom_id res chain seq x y z
N MET A 1 -35.22 -25.94 -6.34
CA MET A 1 -35.55 -27.36 -6.16
C MET A 1 -36.24 -27.49 -4.80
N LEU A 2 -37.54 -27.77 -4.79
CA LEU A 2 -38.33 -27.91 -3.57
C LEU A 2 -38.12 -29.33 -3.03
N VAL A 3 -37.45 -29.45 -1.88
CA VAL A 3 -37.31 -30.71 -1.15
C VAL A 3 -38.31 -30.70 0.00
N LEU A 4 -39.23 -31.66 -0.02
CA LEU A 4 -40.23 -31.91 1.02
C LEU A 4 -39.54 -32.39 2.30
N LYS A 5 -39.95 -31.83 3.46
CA LYS A 5 -39.50 -32.27 4.80
C LYS A 5 -39.99 -33.68 5.10
N GLU A 6 -39.08 -34.62 5.24
CA GLU A 6 -39.34 -35.91 5.89
C GLU A 6 -39.54 -35.75 7.40
N SER A 7 -40.30 -36.71 7.94
CA SER A 7 -40.86 -36.76 9.29
C SER A 7 -39.82 -36.67 10.41
N ARG A 8 -40.17 -35.92 11.46
CA ARG A 8 -39.45 -35.83 12.74
C ARG A 8 -39.29 -37.21 13.36
N HIS A 9 -38.08 -37.75 13.38
CA HIS A 9 -37.66 -38.70 14.41
C HIS A 9 -37.42 -37.93 15.71
N SER A 10 -38.07 -38.37 16.78
CA SER A 10 -37.88 -37.86 18.13
C SER A 10 -36.44 -38.09 18.59
N LEU A 11 -35.65 -37.01 18.60
CA LEU A 11 -34.33 -36.98 19.23
C LEU A 11 -34.49 -37.25 20.74
N PRO A 12 -33.56 -38.00 21.37
CA PRO A 12 -33.59 -38.23 22.82
C PRO A 12 -33.58 -36.90 23.58
N VAL A 13 -34.44 -36.79 24.60
CA VAL A 13 -34.55 -35.59 25.44
C VAL A 13 -33.25 -35.43 26.22
N CYS A 14 -32.44 -34.44 25.86
CA CYS A 14 -31.27 -34.07 26.64
C CYS A 14 -31.74 -33.44 27.96
N HIS A 15 -31.39 -34.04 29.11
CA HIS A 15 -31.81 -33.56 30.43
C HIS A 15 -30.93 -32.43 30.99
N ASP A 16 -29.78 -32.16 30.37
CA ASP A 16 -28.89 -31.07 30.79
C ASP A 16 -29.43 -29.70 30.32
N PRO A 17 -29.73 -28.75 31.24
CA PRO A 17 -30.30 -27.46 30.87
C PRO A 17 -29.41 -26.63 29.94
N LEU A 18 -28.09 -26.71 30.09
CA LEU A 18 -27.15 -25.94 29.27
C LEU A 18 -27.14 -26.47 27.83
N GLN A 19 -27.14 -27.80 27.66
CA GLN A 19 -27.25 -28.45 26.35
C GLN A 19 -28.57 -28.13 25.65
N GLN A 20 -29.67 -27.92 26.40
CA GLN A 20 -30.93 -27.44 25.82
C GLN A 20 -30.83 -26.01 25.29
N GLU A 21 -30.08 -25.12 25.94
CA GLU A 21 -29.83 -23.78 25.41
C GLU A 21 -28.91 -23.81 24.17
N TYR A 22 -27.87 -24.65 24.17
CA TYR A 22 -27.01 -24.84 22.99
C TYR A 22 -27.80 -25.36 21.77
N ALA A 23 -28.80 -26.22 22.00
CA ALA A 23 -29.66 -26.72 20.93
C ALA A 23 -30.49 -25.63 20.24
N LYS A 24 -30.73 -24.50 20.91
CA LYS A 24 -31.45 -23.34 20.35
C LYS A 24 -30.55 -22.43 19.51
N MET A 25 -29.23 -22.47 19.75
CA MET A 25 -28.26 -21.67 18.99
C MET A 25 -28.21 -22.14 17.53
N SER A 26 -28.09 -21.18 16.62
CA SER A 26 -27.74 -21.40 15.23
C SER A 26 -26.34 -21.99 15.09
N ASN A 27 -26.03 -22.57 13.92
CA ASN A 27 -24.68 -23.09 13.67
C ASN A 27 -23.61 -21.99 13.74
N ASP A 28 -23.95 -20.76 13.33
CA ASP A 28 -23.04 -19.64 13.34
C ASP A 28 -22.67 -19.22 14.78
N GLU A 29 -23.66 -19.12 15.66
CA GLU A 29 -23.42 -18.86 17.08
C GLU A 29 -22.58 -19.97 17.73
N ARG A 30 -22.85 -21.25 17.40
CA ARG A 30 -22.06 -22.39 17.91
C ARG A 30 -20.62 -22.36 17.43
N ASN A 31 -20.39 -21.97 16.18
CA ASN A 31 -19.03 -21.82 15.63
C ASN A 31 -18.24 -20.73 16.35
N VAL A 32 -18.89 -19.62 16.75
CA VAL A 32 -18.27 -18.55 17.56
C VAL A 32 -18.08 -18.98 19.01
N LEU A 33 -18.98 -19.78 19.57
CA LEU A 33 -18.86 -20.28 20.95
C LEU A 33 -17.66 -21.24 21.13
N GLY A 34 -17.33 -22.03 20.10
CA GLY A 34 -16.22 -22.97 20.16
C GLY A 34 -16.56 -24.32 20.81
N SER A 35 -15.76 -25.33 20.48
CA SER A 35 -16.05 -26.73 20.81
C SER A 35 -15.99 -27.05 22.29
N GLU A 36 -15.02 -26.48 23.01
CA GLU A 36 -14.84 -26.74 24.44
C GLU A 36 -16.04 -26.23 25.23
N ALA A 37 -16.53 -25.02 24.93
CA ALA A 37 -17.75 -24.50 25.56
C ALA A 37 -18.99 -25.36 25.25
N LEU A 38 -19.14 -25.83 24.01
CA LEU A 38 -20.25 -26.72 23.61
C LEU A 38 -20.24 -28.08 24.33
N SER A 39 -19.07 -28.52 24.80
CA SER A 39 -18.92 -29.78 25.55
C SER A 39 -19.28 -29.68 27.03
N LEU A 40 -19.45 -28.47 27.55
CA LEU A 40 -19.75 -28.23 28.97
C LEU A 40 -21.13 -28.76 29.35
N LYS A 41 -21.22 -29.26 30.57
CA LYS A 41 -22.47 -29.54 31.27
C LYS A 41 -22.82 -28.40 32.20
N ASN A 42 -24.08 -28.36 32.64
CA ASN A 42 -24.53 -27.33 33.56
C ASN A 42 -23.73 -27.35 34.90
N ASP A 43 -23.31 -28.53 35.35
CA ASP A 43 -22.52 -28.71 36.57
C ASP A 43 -21.11 -28.09 36.47
N ASP A 44 -20.52 -28.04 35.28
CA ASP A 44 -19.21 -27.40 35.04
C ASP A 44 -19.28 -25.88 35.24
N CYS A 45 -20.49 -25.30 35.22
CA CYS A 45 -20.75 -23.87 35.29
C CYS A 45 -21.18 -23.37 36.68
N ILE A 46 -21.23 -24.25 37.70
CA ILE A 46 -21.68 -23.90 39.06
C ILE A 46 -21.03 -22.62 39.61
N PRO A 47 -19.70 -22.43 39.55
CA PRO A 47 -19.05 -21.22 40.06
C PRO A 47 -19.57 -19.93 39.39
N MET A 48 -19.84 -19.99 38.07
CA MET A 48 -20.37 -18.86 37.32
C MET A 48 -21.83 -18.59 37.67
N ILE A 49 -22.62 -19.65 37.81
CA ILE A 49 -24.04 -19.57 38.20
C ILE A 49 -24.17 -18.91 39.57
N ASP A 50 -23.37 -19.35 40.55
CA ASP A 50 -23.38 -18.79 41.92
C ASP A 50 -22.94 -17.33 41.93
N THR A 51 -21.93 -16.99 41.12
CA THR A 51 -21.49 -15.60 40.95
C THR A 51 -22.60 -14.71 40.38
N MET A 52 -23.32 -15.18 39.36
CA MET A 52 -24.44 -14.41 38.79
C MET A 52 -25.59 -14.25 39.81
N ARG A 53 -25.91 -15.31 40.57
CA ARG A 53 -26.99 -15.30 41.57
C ARG A 53 -26.69 -14.41 42.77
N SER A 54 -25.41 -14.33 43.14
CA SER A 54 -24.91 -13.46 44.21
C SER A 54 -24.62 -12.02 43.76
N GLU A 55 -24.99 -11.65 42.52
CA GLU A 55 -24.79 -10.30 41.99
C GLU A 55 -23.31 -9.89 41.96
N GLY A 56 -22.43 -10.89 41.78
CA GLY A 56 -20.98 -10.74 41.73
C GLY A 56 -20.44 -10.35 40.35
N THR A 57 -19.13 -10.52 40.17
CA THR A 57 -18.41 -10.17 38.95
C THR A 57 -17.84 -11.41 38.27
N LEU A 58 -18.30 -11.71 37.07
CA LEU A 58 -17.64 -12.63 36.15
C LEU A 58 -16.51 -11.89 35.43
N ARG A 59 -15.33 -12.49 35.41
CA ARG A 59 -14.15 -11.95 34.73
C ARG A 59 -13.88 -12.77 33.49
N ILE A 60 -13.75 -12.08 32.35
CA ILE A 60 -13.52 -12.66 31.05
C ILE A 60 -12.18 -12.14 30.54
N TYR A 61 -11.30 -13.08 30.22
CA TYR A 61 -10.01 -12.81 29.59
C TYR A 61 -10.08 -13.41 28.20
N GLY A 62 -9.60 -12.71 27.19
CA GLY A 62 -9.62 -13.26 25.84
C GLY A 62 -8.62 -12.59 24.94
N ASP A 63 -8.43 -13.21 23.78
CA ASP A 63 -7.56 -12.71 22.73
C ASP A 63 -8.03 -13.22 21.36
N GLY A 64 -7.40 -12.74 20.29
CA GLY A 64 -7.60 -13.16 18.92
C GLY A 64 -6.29 -13.10 18.12
N SER A 65 -5.99 -14.18 17.40
CA SER A 65 -4.76 -14.29 16.61
C SER A 65 -5.05 -14.25 15.12
N VAL A 66 -4.27 -13.48 14.35
CA VAL A 66 -4.34 -13.43 12.88
C VAL A 66 -2.96 -13.57 12.25
N LYS A 67 -2.83 -14.50 11.30
CA LYS A 67 -1.59 -14.68 10.52
C LYS A 67 -1.89 -15.38 9.20
N ASP A 68 -1.28 -14.90 8.12
CA ASP A 68 -1.39 -15.48 6.77
C ASP A 68 -2.85 -15.71 6.32
N GLY A 69 -3.75 -14.79 6.70
CA GLY A 69 -5.17 -14.84 6.35
C GLY A 69 -6.01 -15.85 7.13
N ARG A 70 -5.46 -16.41 8.21
CA ARG A 70 -6.19 -17.30 9.13
C ARG A 70 -6.32 -16.63 10.48
N GLY A 71 -7.53 -16.66 11.03
CA GLY A 71 -7.83 -16.09 12.34
C GLY A 71 -8.36 -17.14 13.31
N SER A 72 -8.17 -16.90 14.59
CA SER A 72 -8.76 -17.67 15.70
C SER A 72 -9.03 -16.74 16.87
N HIS A 73 -9.85 -17.18 17.80
CA HIS A 73 -10.13 -16.47 19.03
C HIS A 73 -10.26 -17.44 20.20
N ALA A 74 -10.01 -16.95 21.40
CA ALA A 74 -10.12 -17.71 22.63
C ALA A 74 -10.53 -16.80 23.78
N TYR A 75 -11.35 -17.35 24.67
CA TYR A 75 -11.76 -16.67 25.89
C TYR A 75 -11.78 -17.64 27.08
N ARG A 76 -11.64 -17.06 28.26
CA ARG A 76 -11.72 -17.73 29.55
C ARG A 76 -12.62 -16.95 30.49
N ILE A 77 -13.51 -17.64 31.21
CA ILE A 77 -14.43 -17.07 32.20
C ILE A 77 -14.04 -17.57 33.59
N ARG A 78 -13.90 -16.64 34.54
CA ARG A 78 -13.61 -16.89 35.96
C ARG A 78 -14.65 -16.23 36.87
N ALA A 79 -15.02 -16.96 37.93
CA ALA A 79 -15.82 -16.44 39.03
C ALA A 79 -14.99 -15.61 40.03
N SER A 80 -13.70 -15.94 40.18
CA SER A 80 -12.77 -15.35 41.15
C SER A 80 -11.41 -15.07 40.51
N PRO A 81 -10.69 -13.99 40.91
CA PRO A 81 -9.34 -13.70 40.46
C PRO A 81 -8.27 -14.55 41.19
N ALA A 82 -8.65 -15.44 42.11
CA ALA A 82 -7.71 -16.34 42.76
C ALA A 82 -7.07 -17.29 41.73
N GLU A 83 -5.75 -17.48 41.78
CA GLU A 83 -5.02 -18.30 40.79
C GLU A 83 -5.54 -19.75 40.72
N ASP A 84 -5.98 -20.29 41.86
CA ASP A 84 -6.54 -21.65 42.02
C ASP A 84 -8.05 -21.74 41.70
N ALA A 85 -8.72 -20.63 41.38
CA ALA A 85 -10.12 -20.63 41.02
C ALA A 85 -10.36 -21.40 39.71
N SER A 86 -11.41 -22.23 39.70
CA SER A 86 -11.89 -22.89 38.50
C SER A 86 -12.25 -21.88 37.42
N TYR A 87 -11.94 -22.22 36.17
CA TYR A 87 -12.27 -21.42 35.00
C TYR A 87 -12.89 -22.29 33.91
N ILE A 88 -13.66 -21.66 33.04
CA ILE A 88 -14.11 -22.23 31.77
C ILE A 88 -13.33 -21.56 30.66
N GLU A 89 -12.92 -22.32 29.65
CA GLU A 89 -12.16 -21.81 28.53
C GLU A 89 -12.66 -22.42 27.22
N SER A 90 -12.65 -21.62 26.15
CA SER A 90 -13.02 -22.08 24.81
C SER A 90 -12.20 -21.34 23.76
N SER A 91 -12.02 -21.97 22.60
CA SER A 91 -11.48 -21.30 21.42
C SER A 91 -12.14 -21.82 20.14
N ALA A 92 -12.04 -21.01 19.09
CA ALA A 92 -12.53 -21.38 17.77
C ALA A 92 -11.72 -20.72 16.66
N VAL A 93 -11.84 -21.29 15.46
CA VAL A 93 -11.34 -20.64 14.25
C VAL A 93 -12.29 -19.50 13.90
N SER A 94 -11.74 -18.30 13.71
CA SER A 94 -12.52 -17.11 13.36
C SER A 94 -12.83 -17.11 11.87
N SER A 95 -14.10 -16.88 11.54
CA SER A 95 -14.51 -16.61 10.17
C SER A 95 -14.01 -15.23 9.72
N GLY A 96 -13.65 -15.11 8.45
CA GLY A 96 -13.20 -13.87 7.85
C GLY A 96 -12.57 -14.09 6.48
N ASP A 97 -12.54 -13.05 5.65
CA ASP A 97 -11.91 -13.11 4.34
C ASP A 97 -10.40 -13.15 4.57
N LYS A 98 -9.72 -14.14 3.98
CA LYS A 98 -8.28 -14.35 4.16
C LYS A 98 -7.43 -13.13 3.79
N ARG A 99 -7.94 -12.25 2.94
CA ARG A 99 -7.26 -11.01 2.53
C ARG A 99 -7.34 -9.92 3.59
N TRP A 100 -8.36 -9.99 4.45
CA TRP A 100 -8.89 -8.84 5.16
C TRP A 100 -9.14 -9.07 6.66
N ILE A 101 -9.13 -10.31 7.13
CA ILE A 101 -9.33 -10.64 8.55
C ILE A 101 -8.36 -9.86 9.44
N THR A 102 -8.88 -9.31 10.54
CA THR A 102 -8.18 -8.39 11.45
C THR A 102 -8.14 -8.95 12.86
N SER A 103 -7.19 -8.48 13.68
CA SER A 103 -7.19 -8.77 15.13
C SER A 103 -8.47 -8.27 15.81
N LEU A 104 -8.96 -7.11 15.39
CA LEU A 104 -10.23 -6.55 15.85
C LEU A 104 -11.39 -7.53 15.65
N ARG A 105 -11.52 -8.15 14.47
CA ARG A 105 -12.56 -9.16 14.22
C ARG A 105 -12.43 -10.34 15.17
N THR A 106 -11.22 -10.87 15.31
CA THR A 106 -10.99 -12.08 16.12
C THR A 106 -11.25 -11.82 17.60
N GLU A 107 -10.81 -10.70 18.14
CA GLU A 107 -11.05 -10.37 19.55
C GLU A 107 -12.50 -10.00 19.82
N THR A 108 -13.17 -9.30 18.90
CA THR A 108 -14.62 -9.02 19.04
C THR A 108 -15.42 -10.33 18.99
N LEU A 109 -15.02 -11.30 18.15
CA LEU A 109 -15.61 -12.65 18.15
C LEU A 109 -15.36 -13.38 19.47
N SER A 110 -14.19 -13.19 20.08
CA SER A 110 -13.90 -13.72 21.42
C SER A 110 -14.86 -13.19 22.48
N MET A 111 -15.06 -11.86 22.51
CA MET A 111 -16.02 -11.21 23.40
C MET A 111 -17.45 -11.72 23.14
N LEU A 112 -17.83 -11.88 21.88
CA LEU A 112 -19.12 -12.40 21.47
C LEU A 112 -19.33 -13.86 21.91
N GLY A 113 -18.34 -14.72 21.73
CA GLY A 113 -18.37 -16.12 22.20
C GLY A 113 -18.57 -16.20 23.71
N ALA A 114 -17.85 -15.36 24.46
CA ALA A 114 -18.01 -15.29 25.91
C ALA A 114 -19.41 -14.78 26.32
N PHE A 115 -19.96 -13.78 25.62
CA PHE A 115 -21.35 -13.34 25.82
C PHE A 115 -22.38 -14.44 25.52
N TYR A 116 -22.20 -15.21 24.44
CA TYR A 116 -23.08 -16.35 24.15
C TYR A 116 -23.06 -17.37 25.29
N LEU A 117 -21.88 -17.69 25.84
CA LEU A 117 -21.77 -18.61 26.96
C LEU A 117 -22.49 -18.08 28.21
N VAL A 118 -22.24 -16.81 28.57
CA VAL A 118 -22.90 -16.15 29.71
C VAL A 118 -24.42 -16.16 29.54
N ARG A 119 -24.92 -15.87 28.32
CA ARG A 119 -26.34 -15.92 27.98
C ARG A 119 -26.93 -17.31 28.17
N CYS A 120 -26.27 -18.34 27.65
CA CYS A 120 -26.71 -19.73 27.78
C CYS A 120 -26.72 -20.18 29.25
N ILE A 121 -25.69 -19.88 30.04
CA ILE A 121 -25.63 -20.21 31.47
C ILE A 121 -26.76 -19.51 32.23
N ALA A 122 -26.98 -18.21 31.99
CA ALA A 122 -28.03 -17.44 32.65
C ALA A 122 -29.43 -17.98 32.31
N ALA A 123 -29.68 -18.29 31.02
CA ALA A 123 -30.95 -18.83 30.55
C ALA A 123 -31.23 -20.23 31.13
N ALA A 124 -30.27 -21.14 31.03
CA ALA A 124 -30.36 -22.52 31.52
C ALA A 124 -30.66 -22.60 33.03
N ASN A 125 -30.17 -21.63 33.81
CA ASN A 125 -30.27 -21.62 35.27
C ASN A 125 -31.28 -20.63 35.82
N GLY A 126 -32.10 -20.04 34.96
CA GLY A 126 -33.18 -19.12 35.34
C GLY A 126 -32.67 -17.88 36.07
N VAL A 127 -31.46 -17.41 35.77
CA VAL A 127 -30.89 -16.17 36.34
C VAL A 127 -31.64 -14.98 35.75
N LYS A 128 -32.74 -14.61 36.40
CA LYS A 128 -33.59 -13.46 36.05
C LYS A 128 -33.54 -12.42 37.15
N ASN A 129 -33.59 -11.14 36.79
CA ASN A 129 -33.64 -10.00 37.72
C ASN A 129 -32.45 -9.94 38.72
N LYS A 130 -31.27 -10.38 38.29
CA LYS A 130 -30.03 -10.33 39.07
C LYS A 130 -29.04 -9.39 38.41
N ASN A 131 -28.56 -8.40 39.14
CA ASN A 131 -27.62 -7.40 38.67
C ASN A 131 -26.20 -7.88 38.89
N PHE A 132 -25.60 -8.55 37.91
CA PHE A 132 -24.22 -9.01 37.99
C PHE A 132 -23.35 -8.24 37.00
N THR A 133 -22.04 -8.24 37.25
CA THR A 133 -21.07 -7.57 36.39
C THR A 133 -20.35 -8.58 35.52
N VAL A 134 -20.09 -8.21 34.27
CA VAL A 134 -19.24 -8.97 33.35
C VAL A 134 -18.08 -8.06 32.93
N GLU A 135 -16.89 -8.38 33.42
CA GLU A 135 -15.67 -7.60 33.21
C GLU A 135 -14.75 -8.29 32.22
N PHE A 136 -14.52 -7.64 31.08
CA PHE A 136 -13.69 -8.14 29.98
C PHE A 136 -12.29 -7.51 30.04
N THR A 137 -11.25 -8.30 29.80
CA THR A 137 -9.85 -7.85 29.72
C THR A 137 -9.23 -8.31 28.42
N TYR A 138 -8.82 -7.35 27.58
CA TYR A 138 -8.33 -7.56 26.21
C TYR A 138 -7.23 -6.54 25.87
N ASP A 139 -6.37 -6.85 24.90
CA ASP A 139 -5.26 -5.98 24.51
C ASP A 139 -5.55 -5.09 23.27
N ASN A 140 -6.70 -5.27 22.63
CA ASN A 140 -7.16 -4.38 21.57
C ASN A 140 -8.05 -3.25 22.10
N GLU A 141 -7.48 -2.04 22.05
CA GLU A 141 -8.15 -0.83 22.49
C GLU A 141 -9.49 -0.59 21.77
N GLU A 142 -9.62 -0.95 20.49
CA GLU A 142 -10.85 -0.74 19.73
C GLU A 142 -11.94 -1.75 20.13
N SER A 143 -11.60 -3.02 20.37
CA SER A 143 -12.53 -4.01 20.94
C SER A 143 -13.05 -3.55 22.30
N VAL A 144 -12.15 -3.10 23.19
CA VAL A 144 -12.47 -2.57 24.52
C VAL A 144 -13.39 -1.34 24.41
N ARG A 145 -13.07 -0.40 23.53
CA ARG A 145 -13.88 0.80 23.29
C ARG A 145 -15.29 0.44 22.82
N ARG A 146 -15.40 -0.48 21.84
CA ARG A 146 -16.68 -0.93 21.27
C ARG A 146 -17.59 -1.59 22.30
N LEU A 147 -17.04 -2.42 23.19
CA LEU A 147 -17.79 -3.05 24.27
C LEU A 147 -18.30 -2.00 25.28
N ASN A 148 -17.45 -1.06 25.67
CA ASN A 148 -17.85 0.01 26.59
C ASN A 148 -18.90 0.98 26.01
N LEU A 149 -19.07 1.01 24.67
CA LEU A 149 -20.06 1.83 23.97
C LEU A 149 -21.37 1.11 23.64
N LEU A 150 -21.59 -0.14 24.09
CA LEU A 150 -22.81 -0.88 23.77
C LEU A 150 -24.10 -0.17 24.24
N LYS A 151 -24.04 0.58 25.35
CA LYS A 151 -25.18 1.38 25.83
C LYS A 151 -25.54 2.54 24.89
N ASP A 152 -24.53 3.11 24.24
CA ASP A 152 -24.64 4.25 23.32
C ASP A 152 -24.42 3.79 21.86
N PHE A 153 -24.76 2.54 21.56
CA PHE A 153 -24.43 1.91 20.26
C PHE A 153 -24.99 2.70 19.08
N TYR A 154 -26.28 3.06 19.10
CA TYR A 154 -26.92 3.72 17.96
C TYR A 154 -26.43 5.15 17.71
N SER A 155 -25.86 5.83 18.72
CA SER A 155 -25.26 7.16 18.56
C SER A 155 -23.77 7.08 18.18
N SER A 156 -23.11 5.96 18.46
CA SER A 156 -21.66 5.81 18.32
C SER A 156 -21.22 4.92 17.15
N ALA A 157 -22.07 4.00 16.69
CA ALA A 157 -21.72 3.01 15.68
C ALA A 157 -21.99 3.54 14.27
N ASP A 158 -20.94 3.61 13.45
CA ASP A 158 -21.07 3.78 12.00
C ASP A 158 -21.40 2.41 11.38
N PRO A 159 -22.54 2.23 10.68
CA PRO A 159 -22.88 0.99 9.97
C PRO A 159 -21.86 0.57 8.91
N LEU A 160 -20.98 1.48 8.49
CA LEU A 160 -19.89 1.24 7.54
C LEU A 160 -18.56 0.94 8.24
N ALA A 161 -18.53 0.90 9.56
CA ALA A 161 -17.33 0.56 10.33
C ALA A 161 -16.88 -0.88 10.04
N THR A 162 -15.57 -1.10 10.11
CA THR A 162 -14.96 -2.42 10.06
C THR A 162 -15.57 -3.36 11.11
N ASP A 163 -15.93 -4.56 10.69
CA ASP A 163 -16.52 -5.64 11.48
C ASP A 163 -17.75 -5.19 12.29
N TYR A 164 -18.58 -4.34 11.68
CA TYR A 164 -19.86 -3.88 12.25
C TYR A 164 -20.80 -5.05 12.54
N ASP A 165 -20.77 -6.11 11.72
CA ASP A 165 -21.55 -7.34 11.88
C ASP A 165 -21.40 -7.94 13.29
N VAL A 166 -20.15 -8.13 13.72
CA VAL A 166 -19.84 -8.71 15.03
C VAL A 166 -20.18 -7.74 16.16
N TRP A 167 -19.96 -6.43 15.95
CA TRP A 167 -20.28 -5.41 16.97
C TRP A 167 -21.79 -5.26 17.19
N ALA A 168 -22.58 -5.27 16.11
CA ALA A 168 -24.04 -5.22 16.18
C ALA A 168 -24.62 -6.46 16.86
N GLU A 169 -24.06 -7.64 16.56
CA GLU A 169 -24.46 -8.88 17.23
C GLU A 169 -24.13 -8.86 18.72
N MET A 170 -22.94 -8.40 19.09
CA MET A 170 -22.57 -8.23 20.50
C MET A 170 -23.55 -7.31 21.24
N LYS A 171 -24.01 -6.22 20.61
CA LYS A 171 -25.05 -5.35 21.16
C LYS A 171 -26.40 -6.06 21.32
N ASN A 172 -26.77 -6.93 20.38
CA ASN A 172 -28.03 -7.68 20.47
C ASN A 172 -27.98 -8.73 21.58
N VAL A 173 -26.89 -9.50 21.68
CA VAL A 173 -26.71 -10.48 22.75
C VAL A 173 -26.65 -9.80 24.13
N HIS A 174 -25.98 -8.64 24.22
CA HIS A 174 -25.98 -7.84 25.46
C HIS A 174 -27.39 -7.38 25.86
N ALA A 175 -28.25 -7.04 24.90
CA ALA A 175 -29.64 -6.66 25.17
C ALA A 175 -30.51 -7.82 25.70
N GLU A 176 -30.14 -9.08 25.42
CA GLU A 176 -30.78 -10.27 26.00
C GLU A 176 -30.34 -10.53 27.46
N LEU A 177 -29.31 -9.80 27.92
CA LEU A 177 -28.77 -9.82 29.27
C LEU A 177 -28.92 -8.44 29.95
N PRO A 178 -30.15 -7.90 30.09
CA PRO A 178 -30.36 -6.50 30.50
C PRO A 178 -29.86 -6.16 31.91
N ASN A 179 -29.68 -7.17 32.78
CA ASN A 179 -29.16 -6.98 34.14
C ASN A 179 -27.65 -7.26 34.25
N ALA A 180 -26.99 -7.63 33.14
CA ALA A 180 -25.54 -7.79 33.10
C ALA A 180 -24.87 -6.45 32.78
N LEU A 181 -24.17 -5.88 33.76
CA LEU A 181 -23.34 -4.71 33.52
C LEU A 181 -22.04 -5.15 32.85
N ALA A 182 -21.96 -4.98 31.53
CA ALA A 182 -20.74 -5.21 30.76
C ALA A 182 -19.79 -4.00 30.86
N LYS A 183 -18.52 -4.27 31.16
CA LYS A 183 -17.41 -3.31 31.09
C LYS A 183 -16.15 -4.00 30.58
N ALA A 184 -15.30 -3.27 29.88
CA ALA A 184 -14.02 -3.76 29.40
C ALA A 184 -12.85 -2.90 29.88
N ALA A 185 -11.74 -3.54 30.22
CA ALA A 185 -10.47 -2.94 30.57
C ALA A 185 -9.40 -3.36 29.54
N TRP A 186 -8.53 -2.41 29.19
CA TRP A 186 -7.39 -2.68 28.34
C TRP A 186 -6.21 -3.24 29.15
N VAL A 187 -5.55 -4.26 28.62
CA VAL A 187 -4.27 -4.78 29.13
C VAL A 187 -3.22 -4.69 28.05
N LYS A 188 -1.96 -4.52 28.44
CA LYS A 188 -0.87 -4.46 27.47
C LYS A 188 -0.59 -5.87 26.92
N GLY A 189 -0.59 -6.02 25.60
CA GLY A 189 -0.19 -7.27 24.93
C GLY A 189 1.32 -7.56 25.01
N HIS A 190 1.68 -8.84 24.86
CA HIS A 190 3.05 -9.36 24.78
C HIS A 190 4.04 -8.83 25.84
N GLN A 191 3.61 -8.77 27.11
CA GLN A 191 4.48 -8.30 28.20
C GLN A 191 5.61 -9.29 28.54
N ASP A 192 5.46 -10.57 28.18
CA ASP A 192 6.44 -11.64 28.34
C ASP A 192 7.67 -11.49 27.43
N ASP A 193 7.62 -10.65 26.39
CA ASP A 193 8.79 -10.36 25.54
C ASP A 193 9.90 -9.57 26.30
N VAL A 194 9.55 -8.89 27.40
CA VAL A 194 10.45 -7.96 28.12
C VAL A 194 10.36 -8.02 29.64
N THR A 195 9.38 -8.72 30.20
CA THR A 195 9.14 -8.81 31.64
C THR A 195 9.10 -10.27 32.07
N GLU A 196 9.80 -10.60 33.15
CA GLU A 196 9.81 -11.94 33.73
C GLU A 196 8.42 -12.32 34.25
N GLU A 197 8.04 -13.59 34.11
CA GLU A 197 6.68 -14.08 34.41
C GLU A 197 6.23 -13.78 35.85
N THR A 198 7.17 -13.76 36.80
CA THR A 198 6.92 -13.47 38.22
C THR A 198 6.52 -12.02 38.48
N GLU A 199 6.83 -11.11 37.57
CA GLU A 199 6.53 -9.67 37.68
C GLU A 199 5.25 -9.26 36.93
N LEU A 200 4.65 -10.20 36.18
CA LEU A 200 3.43 -9.95 35.43
C LEU A 200 2.21 -9.89 36.37
N SER A 201 1.32 -8.93 36.11
CA SER A 201 0.01 -8.89 36.77
C SER A 201 -0.81 -10.14 36.41
N PHE A 202 -1.80 -10.45 37.23
CA PHE A 202 -2.70 -11.57 36.97
C PHE A 202 -3.39 -11.45 35.60
N GLU A 203 -3.86 -10.24 35.27
CA GLU A 203 -4.48 -9.92 33.98
C GLU A 203 -3.52 -10.16 32.81
N ALA A 204 -2.25 -9.79 32.95
CA ALA A 204 -1.24 -10.00 31.93
C ALA A 204 -0.98 -11.50 31.70
N LYS A 205 -0.89 -12.29 32.77
CA LYS A 205 -0.73 -13.75 32.68
C LYS A 205 -1.92 -14.41 31.98
N GLU A 206 -3.14 -13.99 32.30
CA GLU A 206 -4.35 -14.51 31.66
C GLU A 206 -4.41 -14.11 30.17
N ASN A 207 -4.01 -12.88 29.81
CA ASN A 207 -3.91 -12.45 28.41
C ASN A 207 -2.91 -13.30 27.62
N ILE A 208 -1.72 -13.55 28.16
CA ILE A 208 -0.69 -14.39 27.53
C ILE A 208 -1.18 -15.83 27.35
N ALA A 209 -1.93 -16.36 28.32
CA ALA A 209 -2.53 -17.69 28.20
C ALA A 209 -3.54 -17.74 27.02
N MET A 210 -4.31 -16.67 26.81
CA MET A 210 -5.28 -16.58 25.72
C MET A 210 -4.61 -16.39 24.36
N ASP A 211 -3.53 -15.60 24.26
CA ASP A 211 -2.71 -15.47 23.03
C ASP A 211 -2.17 -16.83 22.58
N ARG A 212 -1.57 -17.59 23.51
CA ARG A 212 -1.07 -18.94 23.25
C ARG A 212 -2.18 -19.86 22.73
N LYS A 213 -3.34 -19.86 23.38
CA LYS A 213 -4.48 -20.70 22.95
C LYS A 213 -5.01 -20.29 21.58
N CYS A 214 -5.05 -19.00 21.27
CA CYS A 214 -5.41 -18.52 19.95
C CYS A 214 -4.40 -18.99 18.91
N GLU A 215 -3.10 -18.87 19.16
CA GLU A 215 -2.06 -19.33 18.24
C GLU A 215 -2.18 -20.84 17.97
N GLU A 216 -2.37 -21.66 19.01
CA GLU A 216 -2.60 -23.11 18.88
C GLU A 216 -3.83 -23.42 18.00
N MET A 217 -4.96 -22.74 18.26
CA MET A 217 -6.19 -22.91 17.47
C MET A 217 -6.00 -22.46 16.01
N ARG A 218 -5.24 -21.38 15.77
CA ARG A 218 -4.96 -20.86 14.41
C ARG A 218 -4.09 -21.82 13.61
N GLU A 219 -3.13 -22.46 14.25
CA GLU A 219 -2.20 -23.42 13.64
C GLU A 219 -2.81 -24.83 13.52
N SER A 220 -3.97 -25.10 14.14
CA SER A 220 -4.70 -26.37 14.05
C SER A 220 -5.14 -26.73 12.62
N THR A 221 -5.65 -27.94 12.40
CA THR A 221 -6.24 -28.37 11.11
C THR A 221 -7.73 -28.06 11.00
N ASN A 222 -8.30 -27.33 11.96
CA ASN A 222 -9.74 -27.04 11.98
C ASN A 222 -10.15 -26.22 10.75
N PRO A 223 -11.26 -26.59 10.08
CA PRO A 223 -11.73 -25.86 8.92
C PRO A 223 -12.15 -24.45 9.32
N ILE A 224 -11.97 -23.50 8.40
CA ILE A 224 -12.50 -22.14 8.58
C ILE A 224 -14.02 -22.24 8.49
N PRO A 225 -14.77 -21.82 9.53
CA PRO A 225 -16.22 -21.87 9.47
C PRO A 225 -16.74 -20.91 8.40
N PRO A 226 -17.96 -21.14 7.86
CA PRO A 226 -18.63 -20.16 7.03
C PRO A 226 -18.70 -18.79 7.71
N PHE A 227 -18.86 -17.74 6.92
CA PHE A 227 -19.17 -16.45 7.48
C PHE A 227 -20.52 -16.50 8.22
N PRO A 228 -20.59 -15.96 9.44
CA PRO A 228 -21.81 -15.93 10.21
C PRO A 228 -22.79 -14.96 9.56
N TYR A 229 -24.06 -15.37 9.52
CA TYR A 229 -25.18 -14.48 9.25
C TYR A 229 -25.89 -14.23 10.57
N PHE A 230 -25.61 -13.10 11.19
CA PHE A 230 -26.15 -12.79 12.49
C PHE A 230 -27.58 -12.27 12.37
N SER A 231 -28.44 -12.65 13.31
CA SER A 231 -29.83 -12.18 13.34
C SER A 231 -29.95 -10.65 13.56
N SER A 232 -28.88 -10.03 14.07
CA SER A 232 -28.73 -8.57 14.20
C SER A 232 -28.59 -7.82 12.88
N GLU A 233 -28.18 -8.49 11.81
CA GLU A 233 -27.95 -7.84 10.52
C GLU A 233 -29.26 -7.61 9.77
N ALA A 234 -29.58 -6.34 9.48
CA ALA A 234 -30.69 -6.02 8.58
C ALA A 234 -30.35 -6.29 7.11
N ALA A 235 -29.07 -6.16 6.74
CA ALA A 235 -28.53 -6.44 5.43
C ALA A 235 -27.01 -6.66 5.53
N GLN A 236 -26.46 -7.50 4.67
CA GLN A 236 -25.03 -7.74 4.54
C GLN A 236 -24.62 -7.64 3.07
N VAL A 237 -23.52 -6.95 2.76
CA VAL A 237 -23.01 -6.85 1.39
C VAL A 237 -22.04 -8.00 1.15
N VAL A 238 -22.28 -8.76 0.08
CA VAL A 238 -21.55 -9.99 -0.25
C VAL A 238 -21.03 -9.93 -1.68
N LYS A 239 -19.78 -10.33 -1.92
CA LYS A 239 -19.23 -10.60 -3.26
C LYS A 239 -18.86 -12.06 -3.39
N GLU A 240 -19.41 -12.73 -4.40
CA GLU A 240 -19.11 -14.15 -4.70
C GLU A 240 -19.26 -15.07 -3.48
N GLY A 241 -20.27 -14.80 -2.64
CA GLY A 241 -20.53 -15.55 -1.41
C GLY A 241 -19.65 -15.16 -0.20
N THR A 242 -18.75 -14.18 -0.35
CA THR A 242 -17.91 -13.66 0.74
C THR A 242 -18.42 -12.29 1.23
N PRO A 243 -18.83 -12.17 2.49
CA PRO A 243 -19.20 -10.89 3.08
C PRO A 243 -18.07 -9.88 3.11
N ILE A 244 -18.43 -8.61 2.91
CA ILE A 244 -17.52 -7.48 2.98
C ILE A 244 -17.69 -6.86 4.36
N THR A 245 -16.79 -7.22 5.28
CA THR A 245 -16.87 -6.76 6.67
C THR A 245 -16.06 -5.50 6.92
N GLN A 246 -15.35 -4.97 5.91
CA GLN A 246 -14.55 -3.76 6.06
C GLN A 246 -14.38 -3.01 4.74
N GLN A 247 -14.04 -1.71 4.84
CA GLN A 247 -13.65 -0.88 3.70
C GLN A 247 -14.64 -0.93 2.53
N LEU A 248 -15.95 -0.93 2.83
CA LEU A 248 -16.99 -1.09 1.81
C LEU A 248 -16.90 -0.01 0.72
N LYS A 249 -16.55 1.22 1.08
CA LYS A 249 -16.41 2.34 0.12
C LYS A 249 -15.26 2.09 -0.85
N GLU A 250 -14.09 1.72 -0.33
CA GLU A 250 -12.91 1.41 -1.11
C GLU A 250 -13.17 0.21 -2.02
N PHE A 251 -13.81 -0.82 -1.48
CA PHE A 251 -14.23 -1.98 -2.23
C PHE A 251 -15.15 -1.59 -3.40
N LEU A 252 -16.22 -0.84 -3.15
CA LEU A 252 -17.12 -0.38 -4.20
C LEU A 252 -16.40 0.47 -5.24
N HIS A 253 -15.46 1.32 -4.82
CA HIS A 253 -14.64 2.11 -5.74
C HIS A 253 -13.79 1.23 -6.66
N VAL A 254 -13.10 0.23 -6.11
CA VAL A 254 -12.28 -0.71 -6.89
C VAL A 254 -13.15 -1.56 -7.81
N GLU A 255 -14.29 -2.06 -7.36
CA GLU A 255 -15.18 -2.87 -8.21
C GLU A 255 -15.82 -2.08 -9.34
N THR A 256 -16.14 -0.80 -9.11
CA THR A 256 -16.77 0.06 -10.13
C THR A 256 -15.76 0.63 -11.13
N THR A 257 -14.56 1.04 -10.69
CA THR A 257 -13.58 1.73 -11.54
C THR A 257 -12.42 0.83 -11.99
N GLY A 258 -12.10 -0.20 -11.20
CA GLY A 258 -10.99 -1.12 -11.43
C GLY A 258 -11.03 -1.85 -12.77
N PRO A 259 -12.18 -2.38 -13.24
CA PRO A 259 -12.24 -3.09 -14.53
C PRO A 259 -11.80 -2.22 -15.72
N ALA A 260 -12.24 -0.96 -15.77
CA ALA A 260 -11.86 -0.03 -16.84
C ALA A 260 -10.37 0.35 -16.74
N LEU A 261 -9.87 0.59 -15.53
CA LEU A 261 -8.46 0.91 -15.29
C LEU A 261 -7.53 -0.25 -15.66
N ARG A 262 -7.90 -1.48 -15.26
CA ARG A 262 -7.21 -2.72 -15.63
C ARG A 262 -7.13 -2.88 -17.15
N LYS A 263 -8.27 -2.76 -17.85
CA LYS A 263 -8.30 -2.85 -19.32
C LYS A 263 -7.37 -1.82 -19.97
N TYR A 264 -7.32 -0.60 -19.45
CA TYR A 264 -6.40 0.43 -19.92
C TYR A 264 -4.92 0.06 -19.66
N ILE A 265 -4.58 -0.40 -18.46
CA ILE A 265 -3.22 -0.81 -18.09
C ILE A 265 -2.76 -2.01 -18.93
N CYS A 266 -3.61 -3.03 -19.09
CA CYS A 266 -3.33 -4.20 -19.92
C CYS A 266 -3.06 -3.78 -21.37
N LYS A 267 -3.95 -2.96 -21.96
CA LYS A 267 -3.75 -2.42 -23.33
C LYS A 267 -2.46 -1.61 -23.45
N LYS A 268 -2.12 -0.78 -22.46
CA LYS A 268 -0.94 0.11 -22.53
C LYS A 268 0.39 -0.63 -22.46
N ASN A 269 0.43 -1.76 -21.75
CA ASN A 269 1.64 -2.57 -21.56
C ASN A 269 1.65 -3.83 -22.43
N ASN A 270 0.64 -4.03 -23.28
CA ASN A 270 0.42 -5.27 -24.04
C ASN A 270 0.41 -6.52 -23.15
N TRP A 271 -0.23 -6.40 -21.98
CA TRP A 271 -0.41 -7.52 -21.06
C TRP A 271 -1.73 -8.22 -21.30
N THR A 272 -1.70 -9.53 -21.10
CA THR A 272 -2.87 -10.36 -20.84
C THR A 272 -3.41 -10.09 -19.43
N GLU A 273 -4.66 -10.45 -19.19
CA GLU A 273 -5.24 -10.40 -17.84
C GLU A 273 -4.47 -11.28 -16.85
N GLU A 274 -3.92 -12.40 -17.32
CA GLU A 274 -3.10 -13.29 -16.51
C GLU A 274 -1.80 -12.61 -16.04
N GLN A 275 -1.08 -11.93 -16.95
CA GLN A 275 0.12 -11.16 -16.58
C GLN A 275 -0.20 -10.03 -15.60
N PHE A 276 -1.35 -9.36 -15.75
CA PHE A 276 -1.79 -8.36 -14.79
C PHE A 276 -1.99 -8.99 -13.41
N GLU A 277 -2.62 -10.17 -13.35
CA GLU A 277 -2.77 -10.91 -12.09
C GLU A 277 -1.41 -11.33 -11.52
N MET A 278 -0.43 -11.77 -12.31
CA MET A 278 0.86 -12.21 -11.76
C MET A 278 1.57 -11.15 -10.90
N ILE A 279 1.29 -9.85 -11.12
CA ILE A 279 1.92 -8.73 -10.40
C ILE A 279 1.49 -8.65 -8.94
N ASN A 280 2.45 -8.36 -8.06
CA ASN A 280 2.24 -8.15 -6.64
C ASN A 280 1.75 -6.73 -6.34
N TRP A 281 0.48 -6.47 -6.67
CA TRP A 281 -0.18 -5.19 -6.41
C TRP A 281 -0.24 -4.84 -4.93
N GLN A 282 -0.34 -5.84 -4.03
CA GLN A 282 -0.39 -5.62 -2.59
C GLN A 282 0.94 -5.08 -2.03
N ALA A 283 2.07 -5.68 -2.40
CA ALA A 283 3.39 -5.18 -2.02
C ALA A 283 3.64 -3.77 -2.60
N TYR A 284 3.17 -3.54 -3.84
CA TYR A 284 3.28 -2.27 -4.52
C TYR A 284 2.47 -1.17 -3.83
N GLU A 285 1.21 -1.43 -3.49
CA GLU A 285 0.35 -0.51 -2.75
C GLU A 285 0.96 -0.16 -1.39
N LYS A 286 1.43 -1.16 -0.63
CA LYS A 286 2.12 -0.92 0.66
C LYS A 286 3.37 -0.06 0.50
N TYR A 287 4.07 -0.14 -0.64
CA TYR A 287 5.18 0.76 -0.94
C TYR A 287 4.69 2.17 -1.23
N LEU A 288 3.70 2.35 -2.12
CA LEU A 288 3.15 3.65 -2.49
C LEU A 288 2.58 4.41 -1.29
N ASN A 289 1.90 3.71 -0.38
CA ASN A 289 1.30 4.30 0.82
C ASN A 289 2.34 4.92 1.77
N GLN A 290 3.60 4.48 1.72
CA GLN A 290 4.69 5.06 2.52
C GLN A 290 5.32 6.30 1.89
N LEU A 291 5.03 6.57 0.62
CA LEU A 291 5.60 7.73 -0.07
C LEU A 291 4.78 8.99 0.23
N PRO A 292 5.45 10.15 0.46
CA PRO A 292 4.80 11.45 0.40
C PRO A 292 4.10 11.66 -0.95
N GLY A 293 2.99 12.41 -0.96
CA GLY A 293 2.14 12.56 -2.15
C GLY A 293 2.88 12.97 -3.44
N ALA A 294 3.84 13.90 -3.35
CA ALA A 294 4.65 14.31 -4.49
C ALA A 294 5.53 13.16 -5.03
N LYS A 295 6.18 12.39 -4.15
CA LYS A 295 7.01 11.23 -4.55
C LYS A 295 6.15 10.11 -5.13
N ARG A 296 4.98 9.85 -4.53
CA ARG A 296 4.00 8.88 -5.05
C ARG A 296 3.57 9.23 -6.47
N THR A 297 3.27 10.50 -6.72
CA THR A 297 2.90 10.99 -8.05
C THR A 297 4.02 10.76 -9.08
N ASN A 298 5.28 11.02 -8.72
CA ASN A 298 6.41 10.80 -9.61
C ASN A 298 6.61 9.32 -9.93
N VAL A 299 6.47 8.43 -8.93
CA VAL A 299 6.54 6.98 -9.14
C VAL A 299 5.43 6.51 -10.08
N LEU A 300 4.19 6.94 -9.87
CA LEU A 300 3.06 6.59 -10.74
C LEU A 300 3.25 7.12 -12.16
N LYS A 301 3.74 8.36 -12.31
CA LYS A 301 4.10 8.92 -13.62
C LYS A 301 5.15 8.05 -14.30
N MET A 302 6.20 7.65 -13.57
CA MET A 302 7.27 6.82 -14.11
C MET A 302 6.75 5.45 -14.55
N GLN A 303 6.05 4.75 -13.67
CA GLN A 303 5.47 3.44 -13.90
C GLN A 303 4.56 3.40 -15.13
N HIS A 304 3.78 4.46 -15.35
CA HIS A 304 2.83 4.51 -16.45
C HIS A 304 3.37 5.28 -17.67
N GLY A 305 4.68 5.56 -17.74
CA GLY A 305 5.31 6.20 -18.91
C GLY A 305 4.85 7.65 -19.14
N TRP A 306 4.55 8.38 -18.08
CA TRP A 306 4.18 9.80 -18.05
C TRP A 306 5.27 10.71 -17.49
N ILE A 307 6.44 10.16 -17.15
CA ILE A 307 7.62 10.97 -16.86
C ILE A 307 8.06 11.75 -18.08
N PHE A 308 8.74 12.87 -17.87
CA PHE A 308 9.29 13.66 -18.95
C PHE A 308 10.37 12.88 -19.70
N THR A 309 10.24 12.82 -21.02
CA THR A 309 11.21 12.29 -21.99
C THR A 309 11.19 13.20 -23.22
N ALA A 310 12.23 13.15 -24.05
CA ALA A 310 12.32 13.95 -25.26
C ALA A 310 11.16 13.63 -26.21
N GLU A 311 10.85 12.35 -26.42
CA GLU A 311 9.69 11.93 -27.24
C GLU A 311 8.38 12.58 -26.78
N ARG A 312 8.12 12.59 -25.47
CA ARG A 312 6.89 13.17 -24.92
C ARG A 312 6.81 14.68 -25.07
N ASP A 313 7.95 15.37 -24.99
CA ASP A 313 7.98 16.82 -25.23
C ASP A 313 7.54 17.16 -26.66
N HIS A 314 7.94 16.33 -27.63
CA HIS A 314 7.56 16.49 -29.03
C HIS A 314 6.10 16.10 -29.33
N LEU A 315 5.49 15.18 -28.54
CA LEU A 315 4.06 14.88 -28.68
C LEU A 315 3.16 16.08 -28.35
N PHE A 316 3.54 16.92 -27.38
CA PHE A 316 2.74 18.11 -27.01
C PHE A 316 2.64 19.12 -28.16
N LYS A 317 3.68 19.27 -28.98
CA LYS A 317 3.67 20.11 -30.18
C LYS A 317 2.66 19.62 -31.23
N SER A 318 2.50 18.30 -31.36
CA SER A 318 1.62 17.72 -32.39
C SER A 318 0.13 17.72 -32.04
N GLY A 319 -0.22 18.00 -30.77
CA GLY A 319 -1.53 17.64 -30.23
C GLY A 319 -2.54 18.78 -30.06
N GLN A 320 -2.12 20.00 -29.72
CA GLN A 320 -3.08 21.02 -29.23
C GLN A 320 -2.79 22.48 -29.57
N ASP A 321 -1.57 22.86 -29.97
CA ASP A 321 -1.27 24.27 -30.25
C ASP A 321 0.05 24.39 -31.02
N ASP A 322 0.02 24.98 -32.23
CA ASP A 322 1.24 25.25 -33.03
C ASP A 322 2.18 26.26 -32.33
N THR A 323 1.76 26.83 -31.20
CA THR A 323 2.55 27.74 -30.36
C THR A 323 3.42 27.03 -29.32
N TYR A 324 3.27 25.72 -29.08
CA TYR A 324 4.13 25.00 -28.12
C TYR A 324 5.52 24.77 -28.72
N GLU A 325 6.50 25.54 -28.22
CA GLU A 325 7.91 25.31 -28.52
C GLU A 325 8.45 24.14 -27.68
N THR A 326 8.95 23.10 -28.36
CA THR A 326 9.61 21.98 -27.68
C THR A 326 10.86 22.47 -26.95
N ARG A 327 11.04 21.99 -25.72
CA ARG A 327 12.22 22.19 -24.88
C ARG A 327 13.41 21.34 -25.32
N THR A 328 13.15 20.28 -26.09
CA THR A 328 14.16 19.39 -26.66
C THR A 328 14.31 19.62 -28.16
N ALA A 329 15.52 19.47 -28.70
CA ALA A 329 15.78 19.63 -30.13
C ALA A 329 15.31 18.43 -30.98
N SER A 330 15.25 17.24 -30.39
CA SER A 330 14.81 16.03 -31.07
C SER A 330 14.08 15.10 -30.10
N PRO A 331 13.23 14.17 -30.59
CA PRO A 331 12.61 13.13 -29.78
C PRO A 331 13.58 11.99 -29.39
N CYS A 332 14.86 12.09 -29.76
CA CYS A 332 15.86 11.05 -29.53
C CYS A 332 16.45 11.10 -28.12
N CYS A 333 17.02 9.98 -27.70
CA CYS A 333 17.67 9.81 -26.40
C CYS A 333 18.81 10.81 -26.17
N PRO A 334 18.87 11.48 -25.00
CA PRO A 334 19.92 12.46 -24.68
C PRO A 334 21.31 11.86 -24.50
N PHE A 335 21.43 10.53 -24.41
CA PHE A 335 22.71 9.84 -24.43
C PHE A 335 23.27 9.64 -25.85
N ASN A 336 22.65 10.25 -26.86
CA ASN A 336 23.10 10.24 -28.25
C ASN A 336 23.27 8.82 -28.84
N CYS A 337 22.34 7.92 -28.50
CA CYS A 337 22.29 6.56 -29.06
C CYS A 337 21.44 6.46 -30.33
N GLN A 338 20.91 7.57 -30.83
CA GLN A 338 20.06 7.70 -32.03
C GLN A 338 18.68 7.04 -31.94
N GLU A 339 18.40 6.26 -30.90
CA GLU A 339 17.07 5.73 -30.60
C GLU A 339 16.12 6.82 -30.09
N VAL A 340 14.82 6.61 -30.28
CA VAL A 340 13.76 7.47 -29.72
C VAL A 340 13.77 7.37 -28.19
N ASP A 341 13.65 8.50 -27.49
CA ASP A 341 13.57 8.57 -26.03
C ASP A 341 12.19 8.14 -25.50
N TYR A 342 11.79 6.92 -25.83
CA TYR A 342 10.47 6.42 -25.53
C TYR A 342 10.42 5.76 -24.14
N LYS A 343 9.44 6.19 -23.33
CA LYS A 343 9.10 5.65 -21.99
C LYS A 343 10.31 5.48 -21.05
N TRP A 344 10.94 4.31 -21.08
CA TRP A 344 11.97 3.85 -20.15
C TRP A 344 13.28 3.48 -20.85
N HIS A 345 13.47 3.93 -22.09
CA HIS A 345 14.69 3.70 -22.88
C HIS A 345 15.99 3.97 -22.07
N PHE A 346 15.98 5.00 -21.22
CA PHE A 346 17.09 5.35 -20.34
C PHE A 346 17.55 4.22 -19.39
N LEU A 347 16.71 3.21 -19.12
CA LEU A 347 17.08 2.07 -18.28
C LEU A 347 18.04 1.10 -18.97
N THR A 348 17.93 0.95 -20.29
CA THR A 348 18.66 -0.07 -21.05
C THR A 348 19.61 0.52 -22.09
N CYS A 349 19.64 1.86 -22.23
CA CYS A 349 20.49 2.55 -23.18
C CYS A 349 21.99 2.21 -22.99
N ALA A 350 22.61 1.66 -24.03
CA ALA A 350 24.02 1.29 -24.04
C ALA A 350 24.96 2.50 -23.93
N ASN A 351 24.54 3.66 -24.45
CA ASN A 351 25.31 4.91 -24.35
C ASN A 351 25.12 5.63 -23.01
N SER A 352 24.29 5.09 -22.11
CA SER A 352 24.16 5.65 -20.77
C SER A 352 25.52 5.62 -20.05
N PRO A 353 25.93 6.71 -19.37
CA PRO A 353 27.14 6.71 -18.55
C PRO A 353 27.08 5.71 -17.37
N LEU A 354 25.90 5.13 -17.09
CA LEU A 354 25.67 4.10 -16.09
C LEU A 354 25.81 2.68 -16.64
N ALA A 355 25.76 2.46 -17.95
CA ALA A 355 25.94 1.14 -18.55
C ALA A 355 27.21 0.38 -18.06
N PRO A 356 28.40 1.01 -17.97
CA PRO A 356 29.59 0.34 -17.41
C PRO A 356 29.54 0.19 -15.88
N LYS A 357 28.64 0.91 -15.18
CA LYS A 357 28.57 0.99 -13.72
C LYS A 357 27.44 0.17 -13.08
N VAL A 358 26.71 -0.61 -13.88
CA VAL A 358 25.57 -1.46 -13.44
C VAL A 358 25.89 -2.30 -12.20
N THR A 359 27.08 -2.91 -12.13
CA THR A 359 27.47 -3.72 -10.95
C THR A 359 27.56 -2.88 -9.67
N ALA A 360 28.04 -1.64 -9.78
CA ALA A 360 28.14 -0.71 -8.65
C ALA A 360 26.75 -0.20 -8.23
N GLU A 361 25.87 0.11 -9.19
CA GLU A 361 24.49 0.54 -8.91
C GLU A 361 23.71 -0.53 -8.14
N LEU A 362 23.87 -1.80 -8.53
CA LEU A 362 23.17 -2.91 -7.87
C LEU A 362 23.76 -3.30 -6.50
N LYS A 363 24.85 -2.67 -6.05
CA LYS A 363 25.49 -2.98 -4.76
C LYS A 363 24.56 -2.71 -3.57
N GLN A 364 23.80 -1.61 -3.61
CA GLN A 364 22.86 -1.26 -2.55
C GLN A 364 21.72 -2.28 -2.48
N LEU A 365 21.13 -2.65 -3.61
CA LEU A 365 20.10 -3.69 -3.68
C LEU A 365 20.62 -5.02 -3.14
N LEU A 366 21.83 -5.43 -3.53
CA LEU A 366 22.46 -6.65 -3.04
C LEU A 366 22.67 -6.62 -1.52
N SER A 367 23.11 -5.48 -0.98
CA SER A 367 23.26 -5.31 0.47
C SER A 367 21.93 -5.40 1.19
N SER A 368 20.88 -4.79 0.64
CA SER A 368 19.52 -4.88 1.19
C SER A 368 18.99 -6.32 1.14
N MET A 369 19.23 -7.06 0.06
CA MET A 369 18.86 -8.48 -0.02
C MET A 369 19.57 -9.33 1.03
N ARG A 370 20.83 -9.01 1.36
CA ARG A 370 21.58 -9.70 2.43
C ARG A 370 21.01 -9.38 3.81
N SER A 371 20.73 -8.11 4.11
CA SER A 371 20.14 -7.72 5.40
C SER A 371 18.75 -8.32 5.60
N LEU A 372 17.98 -8.47 4.52
CA LEU A 372 16.67 -9.12 4.55
C LEU A 372 16.76 -10.67 4.58
N GLN A 373 17.94 -11.27 4.69
CA GLN A 373 18.13 -12.73 4.65
C GLN A 373 17.48 -13.38 3.41
N THR A 374 17.61 -12.75 2.24
CA THR A 374 17.03 -13.25 0.98
C THR A 374 17.60 -14.62 0.59
N ASP A 375 16.76 -15.53 0.08
CA ASP A 375 17.19 -16.83 -0.44
C ASP A 375 18.38 -16.63 -1.42
N PRO A 376 19.52 -17.32 -1.21
CA PRO A 376 20.70 -17.15 -2.05
C PRO A 376 20.46 -17.39 -3.54
N ASN A 377 19.61 -18.36 -3.90
CA ASN A 377 19.25 -18.67 -5.28
C ASN A 377 18.38 -17.55 -5.87
N LEU A 378 17.34 -17.14 -5.13
CA LEU A 378 16.45 -16.04 -5.54
C LEU A 378 17.26 -14.76 -5.79
N ARG A 379 18.14 -14.42 -4.86
CA ARG A 379 19.07 -13.29 -4.98
C ARG A 379 19.96 -13.41 -6.22
N SER A 380 20.50 -14.60 -6.50
CA SER A 380 21.33 -14.83 -7.68
C SER A 380 20.56 -14.58 -8.98
N VAL A 381 19.33 -15.10 -9.08
CA VAL A 381 18.47 -14.94 -10.26
C VAL A 381 18.16 -13.47 -10.53
N ILE A 382 17.63 -12.76 -9.53
CA ILE A 382 17.27 -11.34 -9.67
C ILE A 382 18.49 -10.51 -10.06
N MET A 383 19.61 -10.71 -9.39
CA MET A 383 20.84 -9.95 -9.68
C MET A 383 21.42 -10.27 -11.06
N ASN A 384 21.27 -11.49 -11.56
CA ASN A 384 21.68 -11.84 -12.92
C ASN A 384 20.82 -11.10 -13.95
N ARG A 385 19.49 -11.19 -13.81
CA ARG A 385 18.51 -10.59 -14.73
C ARG A 385 18.56 -9.06 -14.73
N LEU A 386 18.68 -8.42 -13.58
CA LEU A 386 18.85 -6.97 -13.52
C LEU A 386 20.14 -6.52 -14.19
N ARG A 387 21.24 -7.26 -14.03
CA ARG A 387 22.50 -6.93 -14.70
C ARG A 387 22.41 -7.05 -16.22
N THR A 388 21.76 -8.08 -16.74
CA THR A 388 21.59 -8.23 -18.20
C THR A 388 20.66 -7.15 -18.75
N THR A 389 19.53 -6.92 -18.08
CA THR A 389 18.53 -5.93 -18.48
C THR A 389 19.09 -4.52 -18.51
N LEU A 390 19.73 -4.05 -17.42
CA LEU A 390 20.28 -2.69 -17.31
C LEU A 390 21.48 -2.42 -18.24
N LYS A 391 22.04 -3.48 -18.86
CA LYS A 391 23.08 -3.39 -19.90
C LYS A 391 22.52 -3.48 -21.32
N GLY A 392 21.20 -3.66 -21.47
CA GLY A 392 20.58 -3.92 -22.78
C GLY A 392 21.03 -5.25 -23.41
N LEU A 393 21.50 -6.20 -22.61
CA LEU A 393 21.97 -7.51 -23.10
C LEU A 393 20.82 -8.52 -23.11
N PRO A 394 20.84 -9.50 -24.03
CA PRO A 394 19.86 -10.57 -24.04
C PRO A 394 19.88 -11.35 -22.71
N PRO A 395 18.72 -11.87 -22.27
CA PRO A 395 18.63 -12.63 -21.03
C PRO A 395 19.50 -13.89 -21.13
N LYS A 396 20.34 -14.11 -20.12
CA LYS A 396 21.16 -15.33 -20.03
C LYS A 396 20.32 -16.49 -19.53
N GLN A 397 20.59 -17.70 -20.02
CA GLN A 397 20.00 -18.89 -19.41
C GLN A 397 20.45 -19.01 -17.95
N ILE A 398 19.50 -19.26 -17.04
CA ILE A 398 19.76 -19.43 -15.61
C ILE A 398 19.45 -20.87 -15.23
N THR A 399 20.46 -21.59 -14.76
CA THR A 399 20.30 -22.93 -14.19
C THR A 399 20.21 -22.82 -12.68
N LEU A 400 19.08 -23.24 -12.12
CA LEU A 400 18.89 -23.35 -10.68
C LEU A 400 19.45 -24.68 -10.15
N PRO A 401 20.08 -24.70 -8.97
CA PRO A 401 20.45 -25.95 -8.30
C PRO A 401 19.24 -26.86 -8.07
N ALA A 402 19.43 -28.17 -8.04
CA ALA A 402 18.36 -29.16 -7.88
C ALA A 402 17.55 -28.98 -6.57
N GLN A 403 18.21 -28.49 -5.52
CA GLN A 403 17.65 -28.20 -4.21
C GLN A 403 16.98 -26.81 -4.09
N ALA A 404 17.00 -26.01 -5.16
CA ALA A 404 16.37 -24.69 -5.14
C ALA A 404 14.85 -24.82 -5.06
N CYS A 405 14.20 -23.86 -4.39
CA CYS A 405 12.74 -23.83 -4.30
C CYS A 405 12.13 -23.76 -5.72
N PRO A 406 11.21 -24.67 -6.10
CA PRO A 406 10.58 -24.67 -7.43
C PRO A 406 9.85 -23.36 -7.75
N VAL A 407 9.33 -22.66 -6.74
CA VAL A 407 8.63 -21.37 -6.88
C VAL A 407 9.56 -20.28 -7.44
N ILE A 408 10.88 -20.39 -7.26
CA ILE A 408 11.84 -19.44 -7.86
C ILE A 408 11.84 -19.54 -9.38
N ARG A 409 11.68 -20.76 -9.93
CA ARG A 409 11.56 -20.95 -11.38
C ARG A 409 10.27 -20.32 -11.91
N GLN A 410 9.16 -20.57 -11.22
CA GLN A 410 7.87 -19.94 -11.56
C GLN A 410 7.97 -18.41 -11.51
N ALA A 411 8.60 -17.85 -10.48
CA ALA A 411 8.79 -16.40 -10.37
C ALA A 411 9.63 -15.81 -11.50
N LEU A 412 10.66 -16.54 -11.94
CA LEU A 412 11.47 -16.16 -13.09
C LEU A 412 10.66 -16.17 -14.38
N GLU A 413 9.90 -17.24 -14.62
CA GLU A 413 9.06 -17.39 -15.81
C GLU A 413 7.96 -16.33 -15.87
N GLU A 414 7.26 -16.09 -14.75
CA GLU A 414 6.27 -15.02 -14.64
C GLU A 414 6.90 -13.66 -14.91
N GLN A 415 8.05 -13.34 -14.29
CA GLN A 415 8.69 -12.05 -14.50
C GLN A 415 9.27 -11.88 -15.91
N ASP A 416 9.83 -12.93 -16.50
CA ASP A 416 10.29 -12.93 -17.89
C ASP A 416 9.10 -12.63 -18.83
N SER A 417 7.89 -13.09 -18.50
CA SER A 417 6.66 -12.77 -19.24
C SER A 417 6.13 -11.34 -18.98
N ILE A 418 6.24 -10.81 -17.76
CA ILE A 418 5.78 -9.46 -17.41
C ILE A 418 6.72 -8.39 -17.98
N GLY A 419 8.03 -8.66 -17.93
CA GLY A 419 9.11 -7.73 -18.29
C GLY A 419 10.00 -7.34 -17.11
N TRP A 420 11.31 -7.20 -17.33
CA TRP A 420 12.27 -6.81 -16.30
C TRP A 420 12.43 -5.30 -16.14
N ASP A 421 12.05 -4.53 -17.15
CA ASP A 421 11.74 -3.11 -17.03
C ASP A 421 10.60 -2.90 -16.01
N HIS A 422 9.55 -3.73 -16.07
CA HIS A 422 8.46 -3.68 -15.10
C HIS A 422 8.90 -4.07 -13.67
N PHE A 423 9.84 -5.01 -13.52
CA PHE A 423 10.47 -5.27 -12.22
C PHE A 423 11.14 -4.01 -11.65
N LEU A 424 11.84 -3.24 -12.49
CA LEU A 424 12.49 -1.97 -12.13
C LEU A 424 11.48 -0.86 -11.79
N LEU A 425 10.27 -0.93 -12.32
CA LEU A 425 9.14 -0.04 -12.02
C LEU A 425 8.36 -0.46 -10.75
N GLY A 426 8.75 -1.57 -10.11
CA GLY A 426 8.10 -2.11 -8.93
C GLY A 426 6.95 -3.08 -9.20
N GLN A 427 6.69 -3.43 -10.47
CA GLN A 427 5.67 -4.39 -10.88
C GLN A 427 6.27 -5.80 -10.91
N THR A 428 6.57 -6.32 -9.72
CA THR A 428 7.22 -7.62 -9.51
C THR A 428 6.18 -8.74 -9.41
N SER A 429 6.48 -9.93 -9.93
CA SER A 429 5.63 -11.13 -9.73
C SER A 429 5.40 -11.45 -8.24
N ARG A 430 4.18 -11.90 -7.90
CA ARG A 430 3.79 -12.40 -6.57
C ARG A 430 4.61 -13.62 -6.14
N LYS A 431 5.10 -14.42 -7.07
CA LYS A 431 5.90 -15.62 -6.78
C LYS A 431 7.26 -15.31 -6.16
N TRP A 432 7.82 -14.13 -6.39
CA TRP A 432 9.05 -13.71 -5.69
C TRP A 432 8.83 -13.62 -4.17
N GLU A 433 7.69 -13.05 -3.75
CA GLU A 433 7.29 -13.00 -2.35
C GLU A 433 7.05 -14.40 -1.79
N GLU A 434 6.32 -15.24 -2.53
CA GLU A 434 5.98 -16.60 -2.11
C GLU A 434 7.25 -17.44 -1.87
N ALA A 435 8.20 -17.40 -2.80
CA ALA A 435 9.49 -18.09 -2.68
C ALA A 435 10.28 -17.61 -1.44
N GLN A 436 10.30 -16.30 -1.18
CA GLN A 436 10.98 -15.76 -0.01
C GLN A 436 10.26 -16.14 1.31
N SER A 437 8.93 -16.16 1.33
CA SER A 437 8.15 -16.63 2.48
C SER A 437 8.45 -18.09 2.82
N LEU A 438 8.59 -18.95 1.80
CA LEU A 438 8.99 -20.34 1.96
C LEU A 438 10.40 -20.46 2.54
N TRP A 439 11.32 -19.61 2.09
CA TRP A 439 12.67 -19.55 2.64
C TRP A 439 12.69 -19.18 4.13
N TYR A 440 11.95 -18.15 4.56
CA TYR A 440 11.85 -17.82 5.98
C TYR A 440 11.23 -18.94 6.81
N ARG A 441 10.20 -19.62 6.29
CA ARG A 441 9.61 -20.80 6.95
C ARG A 441 10.63 -21.93 7.10
N LYS A 442 11.44 -22.18 6.07
CA LYS A 442 12.53 -23.17 6.12
C LYS A 442 13.55 -22.81 7.20
N LEU A 443 14.05 -21.58 7.22
CA LEU A 443 15.02 -21.12 8.21
C LEU A 443 14.49 -21.28 9.66
N LYS A 444 13.22 -20.92 9.90
CA LYS A 444 12.59 -21.11 11.21
C LYS A 444 12.51 -22.59 11.63
N LYS A 445 12.16 -23.48 10.70
CA LYS A 445 12.15 -24.94 10.94
C LYS A 445 13.55 -25.48 11.26
N GLU A 446 14.57 -24.92 10.64
CA GLU A 446 15.98 -25.24 10.88
C GLU A 446 16.55 -24.53 12.13
N LYS A 447 15.70 -23.89 12.94
CA LYS A 447 16.07 -23.13 14.15
C LYS A 447 17.09 -22.00 13.89
N ALA A 448 17.16 -21.51 12.65
CA ALA A 448 17.96 -20.34 12.33
C ALA A 448 17.27 -19.05 12.83
N LYS A 449 18.08 -18.07 13.24
CA LYS A 449 17.59 -16.78 13.72
C LYS A 449 16.99 -15.95 12.57
N VAL A 450 15.67 -15.86 12.54
CA VAL A 450 14.90 -14.97 11.64
C VAL A 450 14.17 -13.95 12.50
N GLU A 451 14.43 -12.66 12.27
CA GLU A 451 13.79 -11.58 13.03
C GLU A 451 12.26 -11.62 12.85
N LYS A 452 11.50 -11.43 13.94
CA LYS A 452 10.02 -11.56 13.94
C LYS A 452 9.35 -10.73 12.84
N HIS A 453 9.88 -9.54 12.55
CA HIS A 453 9.31 -8.62 11.56
C HIS A 453 9.58 -8.99 10.09
N LEU A 454 10.48 -9.95 9.81
CA LEU A 454 10.79 -10.39 8.46
C LEU A 454 9.69 -11.33 7.93
N THR A 455 8.90 -10.79 7.01
CA THR A 455 7.83 -11.50 6.28
C THR A 455 8.05 -11.35 4.78
N GLY A 456 7.44 -12.23 3.96
CA GLY A 456 7.56 -12.14 2.50
C GLY A 456 7.06 -10.80 1.96
N ILE A 457 5.90 -10.33 2.43
CA ILE A 457 5.32 -9.04 2.01
C ILE A 457 6.23 -7.87 2.39
N PHE A 458 6.87 -7.93 3.57
CA PHE A 458 7.86 -6.91 3.98
C PHE A 458 9.07 -6.92 3.06
N TRP A 459 9.58 -8.11 2.72
CA TRP A 459 10.68 -8.28 1.78
C TRP A 459 10.31 -7.71 0.39
N ALA A 460 9.18 -8.10 -0.18
CA ALA A 460 8.75 -7.69 -1.52
C ALA A 460 8.64 -6.16 -1.62
N ARG A 461 7.99 -5.54 -0.63
CA ARG A 461 7.90 -4.08 -0.51
C ARG A 461 9.27 -3.40 -0.48
N LYS A 462 10.25 -3.97 0.24
CA LYS A 462 11.63 -3.44 0.29
C LYS A 462 12.36 -3.60 -1.04
N ILE A 463 12.17 -4.70 -1.76
CA ILE A 463 12.74 -4.89 -3.10
C ILE A 463 12.14 -3.88 -4.09
N ILE A 464 10.82 -3.68 -4.08
CA ILE A 464 10.13 -2.65 -4.87
C ILE A 464 10.72 -1.26 -4.58
N ALA A 465 10.89 -0.91 -3.30
CA ALA A 465 11.46 0.38 -2.92
C ALA A 465 12.87 0.61 -3.47
N ASN A 466 13.76 -0.40 -3.38
CA ASN A 466 15.13 -0.30 -3.89
C ASN A 466 15.18 -0.21 -5.42
N THR A 467 14.33 -0.96 -6.12
CA THR A 467 14.29 -0.99 -7.59
C THR A 467 13.72 0.29 -8.16
N VAL A 468 12.60 0.78 -7.62
CA VAL A 468 12.02 2.08 -8.00
C VAL A 468 13.01 3.22 -7.73
N TYR A 469 13.75 3.18 -6.62
CA TYR A 469 14.79 4.16 -6.33
C TYR A 469 15.92 4.15 -7.36
N LEU A 470 16.40 2.96 -7.76
CA LEU A 470 17.40 2.82 -8.82
C LEU A 470 16.88 3.43 -10.13
N THR A 471 15.64 3.11 -10.50
CA THR A 471 14.98 3.63 -11.73
C THR A 471 14.86 5.15 -11.71
N LEU A 472 14.42 5.73 -10.59
CA LEU A 472 14.35 7.19 -10.44
C LEU A 472 15.72 7.86 -10.52
N ASN A 473 16.78 7.25 -9.97
CA ASN A 473 18.14 7.78 -10.09
C ASN A 473 18.63 7.77 -11.54
N ARG A 474 18.34 6.69 -12.29
CA ARG A 474 18.66 6.63 -13.72
C ARG A 474 17.90 7.69 -14.52
N TRP A 475 16.62 7.89 -14.21
CA TRP A 475 15.80 8.93 -14.83
C TRP A 475 16.29 10.34 -14.48
N GLN A 476 16.70 10.59 -13.24
CA GLN A 476 17.26 11.89 -12.84
C GLN A 476 18.52 12.21 -13.66
N LEU A 477 19.45 11.25 -13.76
CA LEU A 477 20.65 11.44 -14.57
C LEU A 477 20.31 11.69 -16.05
N HIS A 478 19.36 10.93 -16.58
CA HIS A 478 18.84 11.14 -17.93
C HIS A 478 18.31 12.57 -18.13
N ASN A 479 17.49 13.07 -17.21
CA ASN A 479 16.97 14.43 -17.27
C ASN A 479 18.07 15.48 -17.15
N ASP A 480 19.07 15.25 -16.31
CA ASP A 480 20.19 16.19 -16.16
C ASP A 480 20.95 16.34 -17.49
N TYR A 481 21.15 15.23 -18.21
CA TYR A 481 21.72 15.25 -19.57
C TYR A 481 20.81 16.02 -20.55
N LEU A 482 19.51 15.71 -20.53
CA LEU A 482 18.53 16.36 -21.41
C LEU A 482 18.49 17.88 -21.21
N HIS A 483 18.46 18.34 -19.95
CA HIS A 483 18.45 19.77 -19.62
C HIS A 483 19.79 20.46 -19.91
N ASN A 484 20.91 19.76 -19.77
CA ASN A 484 22.22 20.32 -20.14
C ASN A 484 22.34 20.51 -21.66
N ILE A 485 21.88 19.55 -22.46
CA ILE A 485 21.83 19.67 -23.93
C ILE A 485 20.95 20.86 -24.33
N SER A 486 19.73 20.93 -23.79
CA SER A 486 18.78 22.03 -24.04
C SER A 486 19.39 23.41 -23.71
N ARG A 487 20.16 23.53 -22.61
CA ARG A 487 20.87 24.78 -22.25
C ARG A 487 21.95 25.16 -23.28
N VAL A 488 22.76 24.20 -23.73
CA VAL A 488 23.82 24.42 -24.73
C VAL A 488 23.22 24.81 -26.09
N GLU A 489 22.15 24.15 -26.49
CA GLU A 489 21.43 24.45 -27.74
C GLU A 489 20.79 25.84 -27.70
N THR A 490 20.13 26.18 -26.59
CA THR A 490 19.56 27.52 -26.38
C THR A 490 20.65 28.60 -26.48
N TYR A 491 21.78 28.39 -25.79
CA TYR A 491 22.95 29.27 -25.90
C TYR A 491 23.46 29.40 -27.34
N THR A 492 23.57 28.28 -28.06
CA THR A 492 24.08 28.25 -29.44
C THR A 492 23.14 28.96 -30.40
N LYS A 493 21.83 28.74 -30.29
CA LYS A 493 20.78 29.39 -31.09
C LYS A 493 20.77 30.89 -30.84
N GLU A 494 20.72 31.32 -29.58
CA GLU A 494 20.77 32.75 -29.23
C GLU A 494 22.05 33.41 -29.74
N ARG A 495 23.20 32.73 -29.59
CA ARG A 495 24.49 33.22 -30.09
C ARG A 495 24.51 33.36 -31.60
N GLY A 496 23.96 32.39 -32.33
CA GLY A 496 23.79 32.46 -33.79
C GLY A 496 22.94 33.67 -34.21
N THR A 497 21.81 33.91 -33.53
CA THR A 497 20.95 35.08 -33.80
C THR A 497 21.68 36.40 -33.61
N TYR A 498 22.43 36.56 -32.52
CA TYR A 498 23.18 37.80 -32.29
C TYR A 498 24.36 37.97 -33.28
N LEU A 499 25.02 36.88 -33.69
CA LEU A 499 26.02 36.94 -34.76
C LEU A 499 25.41 37.42 -36.09
N GLN A 500 24.23 36.93 -36.45
CA GLN A 500 23.51 37.37 -37.65
C GLN A 500 23.12 38.85 -37.58
N LYS A 501 22.59 39.32 -36.44
CA LYS A 501 22.26 40.73 -36.23
C LYS A 501 23.49 41.63 -36.38
N ILE A 502 24.60 41.26 -35.77
CA ILE A 502 25.87 41.99 -35.86
C ILE A 502 26.40 41.99 -37.29
N GLN A 503 26.37 40.85 -37.98
CA GLN A 503 26.79 40.76 -39.38
C GLN A 503 25.95 41.69 -40.27
N SER A 504 24.62 41.71 -40.09
CA SER A 504 23.74 42.61 -40.83
C SER A 504 24.07 44.08 -40.60
N ILE A 505 24.44 44.46 -39.37
CA ILE A 505 24.88 45.83 -39.05
C ILE A 505 26.22 46.14 -39.74
N MET A 506 27.17 45.19 -39.70
CA MET A 506 28.49 45.33 -40.32
C MET A 506 28.41 45.47 -41.85
N ASP A 507 27.52 44.70 -42.50
CA ASP A 507 27.34 44.76 -43.95
C ASP A 507 26.77 46.11 -44.39
N ARG A 508 25.82 46.65 -43.60
CA ARG A 508 25.18 47.96 -43.86
C ARG A 508 25.97 49.15 -43.34
N ARG A 509 27.17 48.95 -42.77
CA ARG A 509 27.97 50.03 -42.15
C ARG A 509 28.21 51.23 -43.08
N HIS A 510 28.34 50.99 -44.37
CA HIS A 510 28.60 52.00 -45.39
C HIS A 510 27.38 52.91 -45.66
N THR A 511 26.18 52.48 -45.24
CA THR A 511 24.92 53.22 -45.35
C THR A 511 24.59 54.04 -44.09
N LEU A 512 25.40 53.93 -43.03
CA LEU A 512 25.17 54.63 -41.77
C LEU A 512 25.64 56.10 -41.83
N PRO A 513 25.07 57.00 -40.99
CA PRO A 513 25.49 58.39 -40.93
C PRO A 513 27.00 58.54 -40.67
N ASN A 514 27.61 59.56 -41.28
CA ASN A 514 29.04 59.84 -41.13
C ASN A 514 29.37 60.50 -39.77
N ASP A 515 29.19 59.76 -38.67
CA ASP A 515 29.43 60.19 -37.30
C ASP A 515 30.77 59.63 -36.76
N SER A 516 31.54 60.44 -36.03
CA SER A 516 32.82 60.03 -35.46
C SER A 516 32.66 58.93 -34.39
N ARG A 517 31.55 58.93 -33.65
CA ARG A 517 31.24 57.92 -32.62
C ARG A 517 30.96 56.57 -33.23
N LEU A 518 30.24 56.50 -34.36
CA LEU A 518 30.05 55.25 -35.12
C LEU A 518 31.38 54.71 -35.62
N ARG A 519 32.23 55.58 -36.18
CA ARG A 519 33.56 55.18 -36.65
C ARG A 519 34.42 54.58 -35.54
N GLN A 520 34.37 55.13 -34.33
CA GLN A 520 35.05 54.57 -33.16
C GLN A 520 34.40 53.27 -32.65
N PHE A 521 33.07 53.18 -32.67
CA PHE A 521 32.31 52.01 -32.22
C PHE A 521 32.61 50.72 -33.02
N PHE A 522 32.91 50.88 -34.31
CA PHE A 522 33.30 49.77 -35.19
C PHE A 522 34.81 49.42 -35.14
N THR A 523 35.58 49.97 -34.21
CA THR A 523 37.00 49.61 -34.01
C THR A 523 37.16 48.56 -32.89
N GLY A 524 38.15 47.67 -33.02
CA GLY A 524 38.47 46.66 -31.99
C GLY A 524 37.75 45.31 -32.11
N GLU A 525 37.39 44.74 -30.95
CA GLU A 525 37.03 43.32 -30.70
C GLU A 525 35.93 42.74 -31.61
N ILE A 526 35.02 43.58 -32.11
CA ILE A 526 33.89 43.12 -32.93
C ILE A 526 34.29 42.61 -34.33
N ARG A 527 35.47 42.98 -34.83
CA ARG A 527 35.99 42.41 -36.11
C ARG A 527 36.13 40.89 -36.05
N ASN A 528 36.27 40.34 -34.84
CA ASN A 528 36.31 38.90 -34.58
C ASN A 528 35.05 38.44 -33.82
N ALA A 529 33.86 38.97 -34.15
CA ALA A 529 32.61 38.63 -33.46
C ALA A 529 32.39 37.11 -33.29
N GLN A 530 32.86 36.31 -34.26
CA GLN A 530 32.78 34.84 -34.21
C GLN A 530 33.54 34.20 -33.03
N THR A 531 34.52 34.88 -32.43
CA THR A 531 35.28 34.37 -31.27
C THR A 531 34.73 34.86 -29.94
N LEU A 532 33.74 35.76 -29.94
CA LEU A 532 33.21 36.37 -28.71
C LEU A 532 32.09 35.51 -28.07
N PRO A 533 31.98 35.50 -26.73
CA PRO A 533 30.89 34.84 -26.02
C PRO A 533 29.57 35.63 -26.15
N LEU A 534 28.44 34.95 -25.95
CA LEU A 534 27.09 35.54 -26.11
C LEU A 534 26.90 36.85 -25.33
N ALA A 535 27.39 36.92 -24.10
CA ALA A 535 27.28 38.12 -23.26
C ALA A 535 27.89 39.37 -23.93
N ARG A 536 29.07 39.22 -24.55
CA ARG A 536 29.76 40.30 -25.28
C ARG A 536 29.03 40.69 -26.56
N LEU A 537 28.45 39.72 -27.27
CA LEU A 537 27.63 40.01 -28.46
C LEU A 537 26.35 40.79 -28.10
N LYS A 538 25.68 40.42 -27.00
CA LYS A 538 24.51 41.14 -26.47
C LYS A 538 24.87 42.56 -26.04
N GLU A 539 25.96 42.71 -25.31
CA GLU A 539 26.48 44.00 -24.86
C GLU A 539 26.80 44.92 -26.03
N TRP A 540 27.50 44.41 -27.05
CA TRP A 540 27.82 45.18 -28.26
C TRP A 540 26.55 45.57 -29.03
N HIS A 541 25.61 44.64 -29.25
CA HIS A 541 24.36 44.94 -29.95
C HIS A 541 23.55 46.02 -29.24
N LYS A 542 23.43 45.94 -27.91
CA LYS A 542 22.74 46.94 -27.09
C LYS A 542 23.45 48.30 -27.17
N GLY A 543 24.79 48.30 -27.12
CA GLY A 543 25.59 49.52 -27.30
C GLY A 543 25.37 50.17 -28.66
N TYR A 544 25.22 49.37 -29.72
CA TYR A 544 24.90 49.86 -31.06
C TYR A 544 23.51 50.50 -31.10
N GLU A 545 22.49 49.82 -30.56
CA GLU A 545 21.12 50.36 -30.49
C GLU A 545 21.08 51.69 -29.75
N SER A 546 21.68 51.78 -28.56
CA SER A 546 21.76 53.03 -27.79
C SER A 546 22.54 54.13 -28.52
N LEU A 547 23.59 53.78 -29.26
CA LEU A 547 24.35 54.77 -30.05
C LEU A 547 23.53 55.29 -31.22
N MET A 548 22.76 54.42 -31.89
CA MET A 548 21.87 54.81 -32.99
C MET A 548 20.73 55.71 -32.50
N GLU A 549 20.18 55.48 -31.30
CA GLU A 549 19.21 56.38 -30.66
C GLU A 549 19.77 57.79 -30.42
N ILE A 550 21.07 57.90 -30.12
CA ILE A 550 21.74 59.19 -29.89
C ILE A 550 22.08 59.92 -31.20
N ILE A 551 22.48 59.19 -32.24
CA ILE A 551 22.96 59.75 -33.51
C ILE A 551 21.81 60.03 -34.48
N SER A 552 20.76 59.23 -34.41
CA SER A 552 19.51 59.43 -35.14
C SER A 552 18.36 59.44 -34.14
N PRO A 553 18.27 60.49 -33.29
CA PRO A 553 17.12 60.65 -32.43
C PRO A 553 15.88 60.66 -33.33
N GLN A 554 14.91 59.81 -33.00
CA GLN A 554 13.62 59.84 -33.67
C GLN A 554 13.13 61.30 -33.65
N LEU A 555 12.97 61.89 -34.84
CA LEU A 555 12.33 63.19 -35.00
C LEU A 555 11.00 63.12 -34.25
N ILE A 556 10.86 63.90 -33.17
CA ILE A 556 9.57 64.14 -32.50
C ILE A 556 8.71 64.93 -33.49
N THR A 557 8.12 64.26 -34.47
CA THR A 557 7.13 64.83 -35.40
C THR A 557 5.85 64.01 -35.46
N GLN A 558 5.62 63.10 -34.52
CA GLN A 558 4.32 62.43 -34.34
C GLN A 558 3.46 62.99 -33.19
N TYR A 559 3.91 64.03 -32.47
CA TYR A 559 3.11 64.65 -31.39
C TYR A 559 2.37 65.93 -31.78
N MET A 560 2.48 66.41 -33.04
CA MET A 560 1.80 67.64 -33.49
C MET A 560 0.70 67.43 -34.54
N ALA A 561 0.26 66.19 -34.77
CA ALA A 561 -0.83 65.90 -35.72
C ALA A 561 -2.17 65.47 -35.07
N THR A 562 -2.27 65.41 -33.73
CA THR A 562 -3.50 64.95 -33.05
C THR A 562 -4.04 65.88 -31.96
N THR A 563 -3.46 67.06 -31.76
CA THR A 563 -3.95 68.04 -30.78
C THR A 563 -4.61 69.25 -31.43
N PHE A 564 -5.62 69.04 -32.28
CA PHE A 564 -6.72 70.02 -32.45
C PHE A 564 -7.94 69.33 -33.07
N SER A 565 -8.80 68.79 -32.21
CA SER A 565 -10.24 68.78 -32.45
C SER A 565 -10.91 69.21 -31.14
N PRO A 566 -11.64 70.33 -31.12
CA PRO A 566 -12.31 70.83 -29.92
C PRO A 566 -13.48 69.91 -29.52
N PRO A 567 -13.87 69.88 -28.24
CA PRO A 567 -14.93 69.01 -27.77
C PRO A 567 -16.29 69.47 -28.30
N LEU A 568 -17.12 68.46 -28.60
CA LEU A 568 -18.50 68.51 -29.10
C LEU A 568 -19.41 69.49 -28.36
N PRO A 569 -20.53 69.87 -28.98
CA PRO A 569 -21.79 69.91 -28.25
C PRO A 569 -22.95 69.21 -28.99
N GLY A 570 -23.68 68.35 -28.27
CA GLY A 570 -24.98 67.80 -28.68
C GLY A 570 -25.04 66.29 -28.67
#